data_AF-A0A3D0CVW2-F1
#
_entry.id   AF-A0A3D0CVW2-F1
#
_cell.length_a   1.000
_cell.length_b   1.000
_cell.length_c   1.000
_cell.angle_alpha   90.00
_cell.angle_beta   90.00
_cell.angle_gamma   90.00
#
_symmetry.space_group_name_H-M   'P 1'
#
loop_
_entity.id
_entity.type
_entity.pdbx_description
1 polymer ?
#
loop_
_entity_poly.entity_id
_entity_poly.type
_entity_poly.pdbx_seq_one_letter_code
_entity_poly.pdbx_strand_id
1 'polypeptide(L)'
;MAGTGALYCSTRSTQNQHLEPLFGGIINWSLIETHRQDLMQAILSIQAGTVLLSMLLHKLGTYSQKNRLYQASRELGRVVRTVFLLHYSSEVSLRHQITATTNKIEACNGFCQWLFFGGHGVIAHNDPVEQEK
;
A
#
# COMPACT_ATOMS: atom_id res chain seq x y z
N MET A 1 15.79 -19.97 -5.44
CA MET A 1 16.09 -18.62 -4.92
C MET A 1 15.43 -17.64 -5.87
N ALA A 2 14.20 -17.19 -5.57
CA ALA A 2 13.40 -16.38 -6.48
C ALA A 2 13.61 -14.88 -6.19
N GLY A 3 13.75 -14.12 -7.27
CA GLY A 3 14.34 -12.78 -7.33
C GLY A 3 13.73 -11.73 -6.40
N THR A 4 14.63 -10.98 -5.77
CA THR A 4 14.41 -9.69 -5.11
C THR A 4 14.15 -8.58 -6.14
N GLY A 5 13.31 -8.84 -7.16
CA GLY A 5 13.01 -7.91 -8.23
C GLY A 5 11.75 -7.11 -7.93
N ALA A 6 11.83 -5.78 -8.00
CA ALA A 6 10.71 -4.89 -7.67
C ALA A 6 9.66 -4.78 -8.79
N LEU A 7 10.05 -5.12 -10.03
CA LEU A 7 9.22 -5.02 -11.24
C LEU A 7 8.66 -6.40 -11.64
N TYR A 8 7.56 -6.40 -12.39
CA TYR A 8 6.96 -7.63 -12.92
C TYR A 8 6.71 -7.53 -14.43
N CYS A 9 6.97 -8.62 -15.17
CA CYS A 9 6.78 -8.65 -16.62
C CYS A 9 5.31 -8.87 -16.99
N SER A 10 4.81 -8.10 -17.97
CA SER A 10 3.51 -8.32 -18.59
C SER A 10 3.49 -9.61 -19.43
N THR A 11 4.57 -9.90 -20.17
CA THR A 11 4.68 -11.08 -21.04
C THR A 11 6.09 -11.68 -20.94
N ARG A 12 6.22 -12.97 -21.27
CA ARG A 12 7.51 -13.69 -21.27
C ARG A 12 8.51 -13.16 -22.33
N SER A 13 8.01 -12.43 -23.32
CA SER A 13 8.76 -11.94 -24.48
C SER A 13 9.52 -10.62 -24.27
N THR A 14 9.26 -9.87 -23.20
CA THR A 14 9.92 -8.57 -22.94
C THR A 14 11.17 -8.69 -22.07
N GLN A 15 11.70 -9.90 -21.93
CA GLN A 15 12.83 -10.21 -21.08
C GLN A 15 14.14 -9.73 -21.73
N ASN A 16 14.38 -8.42 -21.66
CA ASN A 16 15.65 -7.81 -22.03
C ASN A 16 16.74 -8.31 -21.07
N GLN A 17 17.81 -8.89 -21.62
CA GLN A 17 18.88 -9.55 -20.85
C GLN A 17 19.51 -8.66 -19.77
N HIS A 18 19.51 -7.33 -19.96
CA HIS A 18 20.10 -6.37 -19.01
C HIS A 18 19.16 -6.01 -17.84
N LEU A 19 17.85 -6.22 -17.98
CA LEU A 19 16.85 -5.84 -16.98
C LEU A 19 16.33 -7.03 -16.18
N GLU A 20 16.71 -8.26 -16.53
CA GLU A 20 16.37 -9.48 -15.79
C GLU A 20 16.51 -9.39 -14.26
N PRO A 21 17.59 -8.83 -13.68
CA PRO A 21 17.72 -8.78 -12.22
C PRO A 21 16.69 -7.87 -11.54
N LEU A 22 16.05 -6.96 -12.28
CA LEU A 22 15.02 -6.05 -11.74
C LEU A 22 13.63 -6.71 -11.67
N PHE A 23 13.42 -7.81 -12.39
CA PHE A 23 12.13 -8.48 -12.49
C PHE A 23 12.01 -9.63 -11.46
N GLY A 24 10.99 -9.54 -10.61
CA GLY A 24 10.68 -10.54 -9.58
C GLY A 24 9.79 -11.68 -10.07
N GLY A 25 9.24 -11.59 -11.28
CA GLY A 25 8.39 -12.61 -11.88
C GLY A 25 7.48 -12.10 -12.99
N ILE A 26 6.57 -12.97 -13.42
CA ILE A 26 5.56 -12.70 -14.46
C ILE A 26 4.20 -12.49 -13.78
N ILE A 27 3.45 -11.50 -14.24
CA ILE A 27 2.10 -11.20 -13.76
C ILE A 27 1.14 -12.29 -14.25
N ASN A 28 0.30 -12.82 -13.35
CA ASN A 28 -0.72 -13.80 -13.72
C ASN A 28 -2.00 -13.09 -14.19
N TRP A 29 -2.10 -12.82 -15.49
CA TRP A 29 -3.25 -12.17 -16.11
C TRP A 29 -4.55 -12.98 -16.02
N SER A 30 -4.46 -14.31 -16.16
CA SER A 30 -5.66 -15.15 -16.13
C SER A 30 -6.36 -15.12 -14.77
N LEU A 31 -5.59 -14.96 -13.69
CA LEU A 31 -6.16 -14.83 -12.34
C LEU A 31 -6.93 -13.51 -12.17
N ILE A 32 -6.42 -12.42 -12.75
CA ILE A 32 -7.09 -11.12 -12.74
C ILE A 32 -8.38 -11.19 -13.56
N GLU A 33 -8.33 -11.78 -14.76
CA GLU A 33 -9.51 -11.92 -15.62
C GLU A 33 -10.59 -12.79 -14.99
N THR A 34 -10.20 -13.93 -14.40
CA THR A 34 -11.12 -14.88 -13.75
C THR A 34 -11.91 -14.23 -12.62
N HIS A 35 -11.28 -13.33 -11.85
CA HIS A 35 -11.87 -12.66 -10.69
C HIS A 35 -12.20 -11.18 -10.93
N ARG A 36 -12.27 -10.74 -12.20
CA ARG A 36 -12.53 -9.34 -12.55
C ARG A 36 -13.84 -8.82 -11.96
N GLN A 37 -14.88 -9.65 -11.97
CA GLN A 37 -16.19 -9.26 -11.47
C GLN A 37 -16.18 -9.07 -9.95
N ASP A 38 -15.51 -9.96 -9.21
CA ASP A 38 -15.36 -9.84 -7.75
C ASP A 38 -14.59 -8.56 -7.37
N LEU A 39 -13.53 -8.25 -8.12
CA LEU A 39 -12.76 -7.01 -7.95
C LEU A 39 -13.62 -5.76 -8.18
N MET A 40 -14.38 -5.73 -9.29
CA MET A 40 -15.27 -4.62 -9.60
C MET A 40 -16.37 -4.47 -8.54
N GLN A 41 -16.95 -5.59 -8.08
CA GLN A 41 -17.97 -5.56 -7.03
C GLN A 41 -17.42 -5.00 -5.72
N ALA A 42 -16.19 -5.35 -5.35
CA ALA A 42 -15.54 -4.80 -4.16
C ALA A 42 -15.36 -3.28 -4.29
N ILE A 43 -14.88 -2.81 -5.44
CA ILE A 43 -14.69 -1.37 -5.71
C ILE A 43 -16.03 -0.62 -5.66
N LEU A 44 -17.06 -1.14 -6.33
CA LEU A 44 -18.39 -0.52 -6.35
C LEU A 44 -19.03 -0.49 -4.96
N SER A 45 -18.84 -1.55 -4.15
CA SER A 45 -19.32 -1.58 -2.77
C SER A 45 -18.65 -0.53 -1.89
N ILE A 46 -17.34 -0.31 -2.08
CA ILE A 46 -16.62 0.76 -1.39
C ILE A 46 -17.13 2.13 -1.82
N GLN A 47 -17.29 2.36 -3.13
CA GLN A 47 -17.78 3.63 -3.67
C GLN A 47 -19.22 3.93 -3.23
N ALA A 48 -20.07 2.91 -3.13
CA ALA A 48 -21.44 3.03 -2.64
C ALA A 48 -21.51 3.22 -1.10
N GLY A 49 -20.39 3.14 -0.39
CA GLY A 49 -20.33 3.24 1.07
C GLY A 49 -20.94 2.04 1.81
N THR A 50 -21.25 0.96 1.11
CA THR A 50 -21.85 -0.26 1.72
C THR A 50 -20.80 -1.06 2.48
N VAL A 51 -19.53 -0.97 2.07
CA VAL A 51 -18.40 -1.64 2.74
C VAL A 51 -17.28 -0.63 2.94
N LEU A 52 -16.80 -0.50 4.17
CA LEU A 52 -15.61 0.30 4.45
C LEU A 52 -14.36 -0.38 3.89
N LEU A 53 -13.48 0.39 3.25
CA LEU A 53 -12.21 -0.11 2.72
C LEU A 53 -11.35 -0.76 3.82
N SER A 54 -11.31 -0.18 5.02
CA SER A 54 -10.58 -0.73 6.16
C SER A 54 -11.08 -2.13 6.56
N MET A 55 -12.40 -2.34 6.54
CA MET A 55 -13.02 -3.64 6.79
C MET A 55 -12.68 -4.65 5.71
N LEU A 56 -12.72 -4.24 4.44
CA LEU A 56 -12.33 -5.10 3.32
C LEU A 56 -10.86 -5.48 3.40
N LEU A 57 -9.96 -4.53 3.65
CA LEU A 57 -8.52 -4.79 3.79
C LEU A 57 -8.24 -5.70 4.98
N HIS A 58 -8.91 -5.49 6.11
CA HIS A 58 -8.81 -6.38 7.27
C HIS A 58 -9.29 -7.79 6.91
N LYS A 59 -10.44 -7.93 6.24
CA LYS A 59 -10.93 -9.23 5.72
C LYS A 59 -9.93 -9.89 4.76
N LEU A 60 -9.34 -9.14 3.84
CA LEU A 60 -8.36 -9.66 2.89
C LEU A 60 -7.04 -10.06 3.56
N GLY A 61 -6.63 -9.37 4.63
CA GLY A 61 -5.42 -9.67 5.39
C GLY A 61 -5.58 -10.82 6.39
N THR A 62 -6.75 -10.92 7.03
CA THR A 62 -7.07 -11.97 8.01
C THR A 62 -7.40 -13.30 7.33
N TYR A 63 -8.01 -13.27 6.14
CA TYR A 63 -8.23 -14.49 5.37
C TYR A 63 -6.94 -14.90 4.65
N SER A 64 -6.56 -16.16 4.84
CA SER A 64 -5.36 -16.80 4.31
C SER A 64 -5.07 -16.46 2.84
N GLN A 65 -3.79 -16.57 2.44
CA GLN A 65 -3.28 -16.53 1.06
C GLN A 65 -4.06 -17.38 0.04
N LYS A 66 -4.95 -18.28 0.51
CA LYS A 66 -5.89 -19.07 -0.29
C LYS A 66 -7.13 -18.29 -0.77
N ASN A 67 -7.39 -17.08 -0.26
CA ASN A 67 -8.52 -16.28 -0.72
C ASN A 67 -8.29 -15.82 -2.16
N ARG A 68 -9.17 -16.23 -3.07
CA ARG A 68 -9.06 -15.92 -4.50
C ARG A 68 -9.15 -14.42 -4.79
N LEU A 69 -10.01 -13.68 -4.08
CA LEU A 69 -10.11 -12.23 -4.22
C LEU A 69 -8.81 -11.56 -3.77
N TYR A 70 -8.18 -12.04 -2.69
CA TYR A 70 -6.87 -11.56 -2.26
C TYR A 70 -5.82 -11.81 -3.34
N GLN A 71 -5.75 -13.02 -3.90
CA GLN A 71 -4.75 -13.34 -4.93
C GLN A 71 -4.94 -12.48 -6.19
N ALA A 72 -6.18 -12.31 -6.66
CA ALA A 72 -6.48 -11.43 -7.80
C ALA A 72 -6.12 -9.97 -7.51
N SER A 73 -6.45 -9.47 -6.31
CA SER A 73 -6.09 -8.11 -5.88
C SER A 73 -4.57 -7.92 -5.79
N ARG A 74 -3.85 -8.95 -5.36
CA ARG A 74 -2.39 -8.95 -5.27
C ARG A 74 -1.73 -8.92 -6.64
N GLU A 75 -2.22 -9.70 -7.61
CA GLU A 75 -1.72 -9.64 -9.00
C GLU A 75 -2.02 -8.28 -9.63
N LEU A 76 -3.21 -7.73 -9.43
CA LEU A 76 -3.53 -6.37 -9.88
C LEU A 76 -2.59 -5.34 -9.23
N GLY A 77 -2.29 -5.48 -7.93
CA GLY A 77 -1.34 -4.64 -7.22
C GLY A 77 0.08 -4.70 -7.79
N ARG A 78 0.52 -5.87 -8.30
CA ARG A 78 1.81 -6.01 -9.00
C ARG A 78 1.85 -5.22 -10.31
N VAL A 79 0.75 -5.20 -11.06
CA VAL A 79 0.60 -4.38 -12.28
C VAL A 79 0.76 -2.90 -11.92
N VAL A 80 -0.08 -2.41 -10.99
CA VAL A 80 -0.09 -0.99 -10.58
C VAL A 80 1.27 -0.57 -10.05
N ARG A 81 1.89 -1.39 -9.18
CA ARG A 81 3.23 -1.14 -8.66
C ARG A 81 4.28 -1.04 -9.78
N THR A 82 4.25 -1.95 -10.74
CA THR A 82 5.23 -1.96 -11.83
C THR A 82 5.09 -0.71 -12.69
N VAL A 83 3.87 -0.37 -13.10
CA VAL A 83 3.58 0.86 -13.86
C VAL A 83 4.04 2.08 -13.07
N PHE A 84 3.68 2.17 -11.80
CA PHE A 84 4.11 3.28 -10.93
C PHE A 84 5.62 3.40 -10.84
N LEU A 85 6.35 2.30 -10.64
CA LEU A 85 7.81 2.32 -10.55
C LEU A 85 8.48 2.75 -11.86
N LEU A 86 7.90 2.38 -13.00
CA LEU A 86 8.37 2.81 -14.32
C LEU A 86 8.18 4.33 -14.51
N HIS A 87 7.00 4.86 -14.16
CA HIS A 87 6.76 6.31 -14.15
C HIS A 87 7.67 7.03 -13.16
N TYR A 88 7.79 6.52 -11.94
CA TYR A 88 8.66 7.10 -10.90
C TYR A 88 10.12 7.18 -11.34
N SER A 89 10.63 6.16 -12.03
CA SER A 89 11.99 6.16 -12.56
C SER A 89 12.16 7.18 -13.70
N SER A 90 11.16 7.28 -14.58
CA SER A 90 11.25 8.09 -15.79
C SER A 90 10.98 9.59 -15.54
N GLU A 91 10.09 9.92 -14.61
CA GLU A 91 9.59 11.28 -14.41
C GLU A 91 10.17 11.92 -13.15
N VAL A 92 11.07 12.89 -13.33
CA VAL A 92 11.69 13.66 -12.23
C VAL A 92 10.65 14.48 -11.46
N SER A 93 9.67 15.06 -12.16
CA SER A 93 8.57 15.85 -11.58
C SER A 93 7.74 15.04 -10.59
N LEU A 94 7.38 13.80 -10.93
CA LEU A 94 6.66 12.88 -10.06
C LEU A 94 7.44 12.61 -8.77
N ARG A 95 8.76 12.38 -8.87
CA ARG A 95 9.61 12.18 -7.69
C ARG A 95 9.62 13.40 -6.78
N HIS A 96 9.77 14.60 -7.33
CA HIS A 96 9.74 15.83 -6.54
C HIS A 96 8.40 16.03 -5.83
N GLN A 97 7.29 15.78 -6.52
CA GLN A 97 5.96 15.89 -5.91
C GLN A 97 5.79 14.90 -4.75
N ILE A 98 6.22 13.65 -4.94
CA ILE A 98 6.19 12.63 -3.89
C ILE A 98 7.05 13.06 -2.70
N THR A 99 8.31 13.44 -2.93
CA THR A 99 9.21 13.89 -1.85
C THR A 99 8.65 15.10 -1.09
N ALA A 100 8.10 16.09 -1.79
CA ALA A 100 7.50 17.26 -1.16
C ALA A 100 6.28 16.88 -0.29
N THR A 101 5.43 15.97 -0.79
CA THR A 101 4.27 15.47 -0.05
C THR A 101 4.69 14.67 1.18
N THR A 102 5.67 13.79 1.04
CA THR A 102 6.26 13.02 2.14
C THR A 102 6.81 13.94 3.22
N ASN A 103 7.65 14.92 2.86
CA ASN A 103 8.21 15.88 3.80
C ASN A 103 7.11 16.60 4.62
N LYS A 104 6.00 16.96 3.97
CA LYS A 104 4.84 17.59 4.65
C LYS A 104 4.18 16.65 5.65
N ILE A 105 3.96 15.38 5.28
CA ILE A 105 3.34 14.39 6.15
C ILE A 105 4.26 14.02 7.31
N GLU A 106 5.56 13.87 7.06
CA GLU A 106 6.57 13.59 8.08
C GLU A 106 6.67 14.74 9.09
N ALA A 107 6.67 15.98 8.62
CA ALA A 107 6.63 17.16 9.50
C ALA A 107 5.36 17.18 10.37
N CYS A 108 4.20 16.86 9.79
CA CYS A 108 2.93 16.75 10.52
C CYS A 108 2.98 15.64 11.57
N ASN A 109 3.46 14.44 11.19
CA ASN A 109 3.58 13.32 12.11
C ASN A 109 4.57 13.61 13.24
N GLY A 110 5.71 14.24 12.93
CA GLY A 110 6.68 14.70 13.92
C GLY A 110 6.09 15.75 14.86
N PHE A 111 5.29 16.69 14.36
CA PHE A 111 4.57 17.65 15.17
C PHE A 111 3.53 17.00 16.10
N CYS A 112 2.73 16.06 15.58
CA CYS A 112 1.81 15.28 16.41
C CYS A 112 2.57 14.54 17.51
N GLN A 113 3.65 13.84 17.16
CA GLN A 113 4.48 13.14 18.13
C GLN A 113 5.07 14.09 19.19
N TRP A 114 5.50 15.28 18.79
CA TRP A 114 5.95 16.33 19.70
C TRP A 114 4.82 16.86 20.61
N LEU A 115 3.62 17.07 20.08
CA LEU A 115 2.45 17.47 20.88
C LEU A 115 2.12 16.40 21.94
N PHE A 116 2.29 15.12 21.60
CA PHE A 116 2.10 14.00 22.51
C PHE A 116 3.34 13.67 23.37
N PHE A 117 4.44 14.43 23.27
CA PHE A 117 5.70 14.20 24.02
C PHE A 117 5.54 14.38 25.54
N GLY A 118 4.47 15.03 26.00
CA GLY A 118 4.12 15.17 27.42
C GLY A 118 3.07 14.17 27.94
N GLY A 119 2.62 13.21 27.13
CA GLY A 119 1.51 12.33 27.51
C GLY A 119 1.61 10.96 26.89
N HIS A 120 2.39 10.07 27.52
CA HIS A 120 2.25 8.61 27.40
C HIS A 120 0.90 8.12 27.98
N GLY A 121 -0.23 8.67 27.51
CA GLY A 121 -1.58 8.22 27.89
C GLY A 121 -2.16 8.77 29.20
N VAL A 122 -1.56 9.79 29.83
CA VAL A 122 -2.11 10.40 31.05
C VAL A 122 -2.00 11.92 30.93
N ILE A 123 -3.08 12.57 30.47
CA ILE A 123 -3.44 13.83 31.11
C ILE A 123 -3.72 13.39 32.54
N ALA A 124 -2.78 13.62 33.45
CA ALA A 124 -3.04 13.39 34.86
C ALA A 124 -4.33 14.14 35.14
N HIS A 125 -5.38 13.39 35.49
CA HIS A 125 -6.52 13.98 36.13
C HIS A 125 -5.98 14.94 37.17
N ASN A 126 -6.49 16.16 37.18
CA ASN A 126 -6.23 17.14 38.20
C ASN A 126 -6.59 16.52 39.56
N ASP A 127 -5.66 15.79 40.16
CA ASP A 127 -5.78 15.20 41.47
C ASP A 127 -5.14 16.23 42.42
N PRO A 128 -5.95 16.97 43.19
CA PRO A 128 -5.49 18.12 43.98
C PRO A 128 -4.51 17.73 45.10
N VAL A 129 -4.28 16.44 45.34
CA VAL A 129 -3.39 15.92 46.40
C VAL A 129 -1.91 15.95 46.03
N GLU A 130 -1.55 15.88 44.74
CA GLU A 130 -0.15 15.84 44.29
C GLU A 130 0.44 17.25 44.00
N GLN A 131 -0.36 18.31 44.18
CA GLN A 131 0.03 19.70 43.89
C GLN A 131 0.56 20.47 45.12
N GLU A 132 0.66 19.83 46.29
CA GLU A 132 1.22 20.48 47.48
C GLU A 132 2.60 19.90 47.82
N LYS A 133 3.64 20.56 47.31
CA LYS A 133 4.95 20.71 47.99
C LYS A 133 5.82 21.79 47.37
#